data_AF-A0AAD6ULJ6-F1
#
_entry.id   AF-A0AAD6ULJ6-F1
#
_cell.length_a   1.000
_cell.length_b   1.000
_cell.length_c   1.000
_cell.angle_alpha   90.00
_cell.angle_beta   90.00
_cell.angle_gamma   90.00
#
_symmetry.space_group_name_H-M   'P 1'
#
loop_
_entity.id
_entity.type
_entity.pdbx_description
1 polymer ?
#
loop_
_entity_poly.entity_id
_entity_poly.type
_entity_poly.pdbx_seq_one_letter_code
_entity_poly.pdbx_strand_id
1 'polypeptide(L)' 'YNSGERFPDPACHPGTRIKVLGDLFSWSSDTSLQNQLLWLYGSAGMGKSAIAQTFAGEMQDCSTAWCFFFF' A
#
# COMPACT_ATOMS: atom_id res chain seq x y z
N TYR A 1 -27.11 8.43 -0.69
CA TYR A 1 -25.70 8.51 -0.25
C TYR A 1 -25.39 7.25 0.54
N ASN A 2 -24.89 6.23 -0.12
CA ASN A 2 -24.37 5.02 0.49
C ASN A 2 -23.18 4.63 -0.38
N SER A 3 -21.99 5.15 -0.05
CA SER A 3 -20.73 4.68 -0.64
C SER A 3 -20.39 3.35 0.03
N GLY A 4 -21.32 2.39 -0.06
CA GLY A 4 -21.23 1.10 0.57
C GLY A 4 -19.96 0.42 0.09
N GLU A 5 -19.02 0.27 1.01
CA GLU A 5 -18.11 -0.85 1.13
C GLU A 5 -17.64 -1.39 -0.23
N ARG A 6 -16.46 -0.95 -0.68
CA ARG A 6 -15.73 -1.63 -1.76
C ARG A 6 -15.36 -3.00 -1.22
N PHE A 7 -16.27 -3.95 -1.35
CA PHE A 7 -16.07 -5.32 -0.92
C PHE A 7 -15.90 -6.21 -2.16
N PRO A 8 -14.80 -6.96 -2.28
CA PRO A 8 -13.60 -6.86 -1.44
C PRO A 8 -12.82 -5.57 -1.72
N ASP A 9 -12.09 -5.07 -0.72
CA ASP A 9 -11.11 -4.02 -0.97
C ASP A 9 -10.16 -4.52 -2.06
N PRO A 10 -9.79 -3.70 -3.05
CA PRO A 10 -8.79 -4.08 -4.03
C PRO A 10 -7.51 -4.46 -3.29
N ALA A 11 -7.27 -5.76 -3.14
CA ALA A 11 -6.06 -6.30 -2.57
C ALA A 11 -5.27 -7.00 -3.66
N CYS A 12 -3.95 -7.03 -3.51
CA CYS A 12 -3.10 -7.91 -4.30
C CYS A 12 -3.61 -9.35 -4.15
N HIS A 13 -3.68 -10.06 -5.28
CA HIS A 13 -3.94 -11.49 -5.22
C HIS A 13 -2.83 -12.18 -4.43
N PRO A 14 -3.14 -13.22 -3.62
CA PRO A 14 -2.14 -13.95 -2.85
C PRO A 14 -0.99 -14.41 -3.74
N GLY A 15 0.24 -14.22 -3.28
CA GLY A 15 1.45 -14.60 -4.02
C GLY A 15 1.86 -13.63 -5.14
N THR A 16 1.13 -12.53 -5.36
CA THR A 16 1.48 -11.51 -6.35
C THR A 16 2.10 -10.29 -5.69
N ARG A 17 2.91 -9.53 -6.44
CA ARG A 17 3.53 -8.27 -5.98
C ARG A 17 4.36 -8.37 -4.68
N ILE A 18 4.75 -9.60 -4.29
CA ILE A 18 5.54 -9.90 -3.07
C ILE A 18 6.78 -9.02 -2.98
N LYS A 19 7.53 -8.89 -4.09
CA LYS A 19 8.75 -8.08 -4.09
C LYS A 19 8.49 -6.62 -3.76
N VAL A 20 7.48 -6.03 -4.40
CA VAL A 20 7.12 -4.61 -4.18
C VAL A 20 6.59 -4.40 -2.75
N LEU A 21 5.79 -5.32 -2.23
CA LEU A 21 5.33 -5.28 -0.84
C LEU A 21 6.51 -5.39 0.14
N GLY A 22 7.46 -6.30 -0.12
CA GLY A 22 8.68 -6.42 0.68
C GLY A 22 9.53 -5.15 0.69
N ASP A 23 9.70 -4.52 -0.48
CA ASP A 23 10.41 -3.24 -0.59
C ASP A 23 9.69 -2.14 0.22
N LEU A 24 8.35 -2.10 0.18
CA LEU A 24 7.53 -1.18 0.98
C LEU A 24 7.69 -1.41 2.50
N PHE A 25 7.66 -2.65 2.96
CA PHE A 25 7.86 -2.98 4.38
C PHE A 25 9.27 -2.64 4.87
N SER A 26 10.29 -2.91 4.04
CA SER A 26 11.67 -2.56 4.37
C SER A 26 11.84 -1.04 4.46
N TRP A 27 11.23 -0.30 3.54
CA TRP A 27 11.23 1.15 3.55
C TRP A 27 10.53 1.70 4.80
N SER A 28 9.32 1.21 5.10
CA SER A 28 8.54 1.71 6.24
C SER A 28 9.16 1.40 7.60
N SER A 29 9.98 0.36 7.69
CA SER A 29 10.67 -0.02 8.92
C SER A 29 11.98 0.74 9.15
N ASP A 30 12.44 1.51 8.16
CA ASP A 30 13.70 2.25 8.24
C ASP A 30 13.55 3.55 9.06
N THR A 31 13.73 3.44 10.36
CA THR A 31 13.63 4.59 11.28
C THR A 31 14.74 5.63 11.09
N SER A 32 15.75 5.38 10.25
CA SER A 32 16.83 6.35 9.98
C SER A 32 16.39 7.46 9.02
N LEU A 33 15.35 7.22 8.23
CA LEU A 33 14.81 8.16 7.27
C LEU A 33 13.72 9.03 7.93
N GLN A 34 14.01 10.30 8.17
CA GLN A 34 13.00 11.28 8.56
C GLN A 34 12.16 11.69 7.34
N ASN A 35 10.84 11.87 7.52
CA ASN A 35 9.90 12.32 6.49
C ASN A 35 9.90 11.47 5.21
N GLN A 36 9.70 10.17 5.35
CA GLN A 36 9.73 9.27 4.21
C GLN A 36 8.58 9.51 3.22
N LEU A 37 8.92 9.65 1.94
CA LEU A 37 7.96 9.65 0.83
C LEU A 37 8.40 8.61 -0.20
N LEU A 38 7.50 7.71 -0.58
CA LEU A 38 7.73 6.70 -1.61
C LEU A 38 6.78 6.89 -2.78
N TRP A 39 7.32 6.82 -4.00
CA TRP A 39 6.58 6.98 -5.24
C TRP A 39 6.44 5.65 -5.97
N LEU A 40 5.22 5.09 -5.99
CA LEU A 40 4.91 3.86 -6.73
C LEU A 40 4.36 4.20 -8.12
N TYR A 41 5.12 3.90 -9.17
CA TYR A 41 4.76 4.18 -10.56
C TYR A 41 4.58 2.90 -11.40
N GLY A 42 3.85 3.03 -12.50
CA GLY A 42 3.57 1.94 -13.43
C GLY A 42 2.38 2.27 -14.33
N SER A 43 2.21 1.52 -15.42
CA SER A 43 1.14 1.77 -16.39
C SER A 43 -0.26 1.66 -15.77
N ALA A 44 -1.26 2.22 -16.45
CA ALA A 44 -2.65 2.13 -16.02
C ALA A 44 -3.12 0.65 -15.96
N GLY A 45 -3.85 0.29 -14.91
CA GLY A 45 -4.34 -1.08 -14.71
C GLY A 45 -3.40 -2.05 -13.99
N MET A 46 -2.18 -1.64 -13.62
CA MET A 46 -1.17 -2.55 -13.00
C MET A 46 -1.44 -2.90 -11.53
N GLY A 47 -2.50 -2.36 -10.94
CA GLY A 47 -2.89 -2.62 -9.56
C GLY A 47 -2.14 -1.79 -8.51
N LYS A 48 -1.68 -0.57 -8.84
CA LYS A 48 -0.98 0.32 -7.89
C LYS A 48 -1.82 0.58 -6.63
N SER A 49 -3.12 0.86 -6.82
CA SER A 49 -4.06 1.04 -5.70
C SER A 49 -4.22 -0.25 -4.89
N ALA A 50 -4.22 -1.41 -5.54
CA ALA A 50 -4.31 -2.69 -4.84
C ALA A 50 -3.06 -3.00 -4.00
N ILE A 51 -1.86 -2.60 -4.46
CA ILE A 51 -0.62 -2.72 -3.68
C ILE A 51 -0.69 -1.86 -2.44
N ALA A 52 -1.07 -0.59 -2.59
CA ALA A 52 -1.15 0.34 -1.48
C ALA A 52 -2.24 -0.03 -0.47
N GLN A 53 -3.39 -0.53 -0.93
CA GLN A 53 -4.45 -1.01 -0.04
C GLN A 53 -4.06 -2.28 0.71
N THR A 54 -3.41 -3.24 0.04
CA THR A 54 -2.84 -4.41 0.74
C THR A 54 -1.81 -3.99 1.77
N PHE A 55 -0.87 -3.13 1.40
CA PHE A 55 0.14 -2.63 2.33
C PHE A 55 -0.49 -1.87 3.51
N ALA A 56 -1.51 -1.03 3.26
CA ALA A 56 -2.24 -0.34 4.32
C ALA A 56 -2.95 -1.32 5.28
N GLY A 57 -3.57 -2.38 4.75
CA GLY A 57 -4.22 -3.42 5.54
C GLY A 57 -3.24 -4.15 6.46
N GLU A 58 -2.08 -4.53 5.94
CA GLU A 58 -1.02 -5.21 6.72
C GLU A 58 -0.40 -4.28 7.79
N MET A 59 -0.47 -2.96 7.60
CA MET A 59 0.04 -1.96 8.53
C MET A 59 -1.00 -1.48 9.56
N GLN A 60 -2.25 -1.96 9.51
CA GLN A 60 -3.31 -1.55 10.47
C GLN A 60 -2.96 -1.91 11.92
N ASP A 61 -2.15 -2.94 12.14
CA ASP A 61 -1.67 -3.34 13.47
C ASP A 61 -0.47 -2.52 13.96
N CYS A 62 0.07 -1.63 13.13
CA CYS A 62 1.22 -0.80 13.44
C CYS A 62 0.75 0.60 13.87
N SER A 63 1.25 1.14 14.99
CA SER A 63 0.78 2.42 15.58
C SER A 63 1.18 3.68 14.77
N THR A 64 1.58 3.51 13.52
CA THR A 64 2.10 4.56 12.64
C THR A 64 1.10 4.79 11.50
N ALA A 65 0.56 6.00 11.40
CA ALA A 65 -0.40 6.34 10.36
C ALA A 65 0.33 6.61 9.03
N TRP A 66 0.03 5.79 8.01
CA TRP A 66 0.53 5.98 6.64
C TRP A 66 -0.55 6.59 5.75
N CYS A 67 -0.18 7.57 4.94
CA CYS A 67 -1.08 8.19 3.96
C CYS A 67 -0.65 7.81 2.54
N PHE A 68 -1.59 7.36 1.73
CA PHE A 68 -1.36 6.99 0.32
C PHE A 68 -2.06 7.98 -0.60
N PHE A 69 -1.33 8.48 -1.60
CA PHE A 69 -1.86 9.34 -2.65
C PHE A 69 -1.77 8.63 -4.00
N PHE A 70 -2.82 8.73 -4.81
CA PHE A 70 -2.87 8.17 -6.17
C PHE A 70 -3.16 9.29 -7.16
N PHE A 71 -2.47 9.25 -8.30
CA PHE A 71 -2.66 10.14 -9.45
C PHE A 71 -3.14 9.33 -10.66
#